data_AF-D2RDK1-F1
#
_entry.id   AF-D2RDK1-F1
#
_cell.length_a   1.000
_cell.length_b   1.000
_cell.length_c   1.000
_cell.angle_alpha   90.00
_cell.angle_beta   90.00
_cell.angle_gamma   90.00
#
_symmetry.space_group_name_H-M   'P 1'
#
loop_
_entity.id
_entity.type
_entity.pdbx_description
1 polymer ?
#
loop_
_entity_poly.entity_id
_entity_poly.type
_entity_poly.pdbx_seq_one_letter_code
_entity_poly.pdbx_strand_id
1 'polypeptide(L)' 'MLFARVKIESDNAELIHLSLKPDDMNWCYTYAKDGILFIEVKTEKMGAMINALEDYFINLKALQSVINALNELKL' A
#
# COMPACT_ATOMS: atom_id res chain seq x y z
N MET A 1 -17.38 12.72 5.10
CA MET A 1 -16.05 12.15 4.82
C MET A 1 -15.84 10.83 5.52
N LEU A 2 -15.72 9.75 4.75
CA LEU A 2 -15.29 8.43 5.21
C LEU A 2 -13.77 8.37 5.27
N PHE A 3 -13.24 7.61 6.22
CA PHE A 3 -11.81 7.37 6.37
C PHE A 3 -11.53 5.89 6.63
N ALA A 4 -10.59 5.33 5.89
CA ALA A 4 -10.05 3.99 6.14
C ALA A 4 -8.54 4.06 6.32
N ARG A 5 -8.03 3.29 7.29
CA ARG A 5 -6.61 3.08 7.50
C ARG A 5 -6.33 1.58 7.61
N VAL A 6 -5.45 1.08 6.76
CA VAL A 6 -4.92 -0.28 6.82
C VAL A 6 -3.48 -0.23 7.31
N LYS A 7 -3.12 -1.18 8.17
CA LYS A 7 -1.76 -1.36 8.69
C LYS A 7 -1.28 -2.74 8.28
N ILE A 8 -0.08 -2.81 7.71
CA ILE A 8 0.53 -4.05 7.27
C ILE A 8 1.95 -4.10 7.82
N GLU A 9 2.24 -5.13 8.61
CA GLU A 9 3.60 -5.38 9.08
C GLU A 9 4.44 -5.95 7.94
N SER A 10 5.59 -5.33 7.67
CA SER A 10 6.50 -5.77 6.61
C SER A 10 7.90 -5.18 6.82
N ASP A 11 8.91 -6.06 6.78
CA ASP A 11 10.32 -5.65 6.77
C ASP A 11 10.67 -4.79 5.54
N ASN A 12 9.82 -4.83 4.50
CA ASN A 12 9.98 -4.09 3.25
C ASN A 12 9.04 -2.87 3.17
N ALA A 13 8.44 -2.42 4.28
CA ALA A 13 7.43 -1.37 4.26
C ALA A 13 7.89 -0.09 3.53
N GLU A 14 9.14 0.33 3.74
CA GLU A 14 9.71 1.52 3.09
C GLU A 14 9.86 1.33 1.58
N LEU A 15 10.41 0.20 1.14
CA LEU A 15 10.52 -0.15 -0.27
C LEU A 15 9.15 -0.22 -0.96
N ILE A 16 8.17 -0.83 -0.29
CA ILE A 16 6.80 -0.94 -0.78
C ILE A 16 6.16 0.44 -0.91
N HIS A 17 6.30 1.31 0.09
CA HIS A 17 5.80 2.69 0.02
C HIS A 17 6.40 3.44 -1.17
N LEU A 18 7.72 3.37 -1.37
CA LEU A 18 8.40 4.02 -2.49
C LEU A 18 7.95 3.48 -3.86
N SER A 19 7.54 2.20 -3.91
CA SER A 19 7.05 1.56 -5.13
C SER A 19 5.58 1.89 -5.42
N LEU A 20 4.78 2.12 -4.38
CA LEU A 20 3.37 2.48 -4.48
C LEU A 20 3.23 4.00 -4.60
N LYS A 21 3.19 4.50 -5.83
CA LYS A 21 2.93 5.92 -6.11
C LYS A 21 1.47 6.12 -6.52
N PRO A 22 0.57 6.55 -5.62
CA PRO A 22 -0.79 6.86 -6.03
C PRO A 22 -0.81 8.15 -6.86
N ASP A 23 -1.78 8.24 -7.77
CA ASP A 23 -1.91 9.37 -8.69
C ASP A 23 -2.32 10.67 -7.98
N ASP A 24 -3.01 10.58 -6.85
CA ASP A 24 -3.45 11.73 -6.06
C ASP A 24 -3.35 11.46 -4.54
N MET A 25 -2.37 12.12 -3.92
CA MET A 25 -2.07 12.00 -2.49
C MET A 25 -3.13 12.66 -1.58
N ASN A 26 -4.08 13.44 -2.11
CA ASN A 26 -5.06 14.15 -1.29
C ASN A 26 -6.11 13.22 -0.68
N TRP A 27 -6.41 12.11 -1.35
CA TRP A 27 -7.48 11.19 -0.95
C TRP A 27 -7.00 9.74 -0.78
N CYS A 28 -5.78 9.43 -1.22
CA CYS A 28 -5.22 8.09 -1.24
C CYS A 28 -3.71 8.18 -1.03
N TYR A 29 -3.19 7.71 0.11
CA TYR A 29 -1.76 7.82 0.39
C TYR A 29 -1.22 6.65 1.21
N THR A 30 0.07 6.37 1.03
CA THR A 30 0.81 5.39 1.82
C THR A 30 1.99 6.05 2.51
N TYR A 31 2.47 5.45 3.60
CA TYR A 31 3.73 5.79 4.24
C TYR A 31 4.24 4.60 5.05
N ALA A 32 5.56 4.55 5.28
CA ALA A 32 6.19 3.54 6.10
C ALA A 32 6.66 4.15 7.42
N LYS A 33 6.47 3.41 8.52
CA LYS A 33 7.00 3.80 9.84
C LYS A 33 7.17 2.55 10.70
N ASP A 34 8.34 2.40 11.32
CA ASP A 34 8.65 1.34 12.30
C ASP A 34 8.34 -0.09 11.78
N GLY A 35 8.68 -0.40 10.53
CA GLY A 35 8.40 -1.71 9.92
C GLY A 35 6.93 -1.95 9.56
N ILE A 36 6.11 -0.89 9.57
CA ILE A 36 4.69 -0.94 9.22
C ILE A 36 4.43 -0.06 8.02
N LEU A 37 3.77 -0.62 7.01
CA LEU A 37 3.16 0.12 5.92
C LEU A 37 1.75 0.56 6.34
N PHE A 38 1.51 1.86 6.22
CA PHE A 38 0.20 2.46 6.41
C PHE A 38 -0.40 2.83 5.07
N ILE A 39 -1.68 2.53 4.89
CA ILE A 39 -2.46 2.91 3.72
C ILE A 39 -3.67 3.66 4.22
N GLU A 40 -3.92 4.84 3.67
CA GLU A 40 -4.99 5.73 4.10
C GLU A 40 -5.80 6.22 2.91
N VAL A 41 -7.13 6.08 3.04
CA VAL A 41 -8.09 6.51 2.03
C VAL A 41 -9.13 7.41 2.66
N LYS A 42 -9.33 8.60 2.09
CA LYS A 42 -10.30 9.63 2.50
C LYS A 42 -11.24 9.92 1.36
N THR A 43 -12.53 9.68 1.50
CA THR A 43 -13.49 9.92 0.41
C THR A 43 -14.91 10.09 0.93
N GLU A 44 -15.80 10.70 0.15
CA GLU A 44 -17.22 10.79 0.47
C GLU A 44 -18.01 9.56 0.00
N LYS A 45 -17.43 8.70 -0.84
CA LYS A 45 -18.12 7.57 -1.47
C LYS A 45 -17.57 6.23 -0.99
N MET A 46 -18.43 5.41 -0.37
CA MET A 46 -18.04 4.07 0.10
C MET A 46 -17.48 3.18 -1.01
N GLY A 47 -18.11 3.19 -2.20
CA GLY A 47 -17.62 2.40 -3.34
C GLY A 47 -16.21 2.81 -3.79
N ALA A 48 -15.89 4.11 -3.79
CA ALA A 48 -14.55 4.59 -4.14
C ALA A 48 -13.50 4.16 -3.09
N MET A 49 -13.89 4.11 -1.82
CA MET A 49 -13.02 3.61 -0.75
C MET A 49 -12.68 2.13 -0.94
N ILE A 50 -13.70 1.31 -1.20
CA ILE A 50 -13.52 -0.13 -1.41
C ILE A 50 -12.61 -0.38 -2.60
N ASN A 51 -12.90 0.25 -3.74
CA ASN A 51 -12.09 0.11 -4.95
C ASN A 51 -10.62 0.49 -4.72
N ALA A 52 -10.35 1.62 -4.07
CA ALA A 52 -8.98 2.06 -3.79
C ALA A 52 -8.22 1.08 -2.88
N LEU A 53 -8.89 0.50 -1.87
CA LEU A 53 -8.29 -0.51 -1.01
C LEU A 53 -8.02 -1.82 -1.77
N GLU A 54 -8.94 -2.25 -2.63
CA GLU A 54 -8.75 -3.42 -3.49
C GLU A 54 -7.56 -3.25 -4.43
N ASP A 55 -7.42 -2.08 -5.07
CA ASP A 55 -6.30 -1.76 -5.94
C ASP A 55 -4.96 -1.82 -5.18
N TYR A 56 -4.91 -1.30 -3.95
CA TYR A 56 -3.71 -1.44 -3.12
C TYR A 56 -3.39 -2.91 -2.81
N PHE A 57 -4.38 -3.72 -2.45
CA PHE A 57 -4.14 -5.13 -2.13
C PHE A 57 -3.66 -5.95 -3.33
N ILE A 58 -4.20 -5.67 -4.53
CA ILE A 58 -3.74 -6.32 -5.76
C ILE A 58 -2.26 -5.97 -6.01
N ASN A 59 -1.90 -4.70 -5.90
CA ASN A 59 -0.52 -4.24 -6.11
C ASN A 59 0.44 -4.80 -5.06
N LEU A 60 0.03 -4.86 -3.80
CA LEU A 60 0.83 -5.46 -2.73
C LEU A 60 1.09 -6.95 -2.97
N LYS A 61 0.06 -7.68 -3.41
CA LYS A 61 0.21 -9.10 -3.76
C LYS A 61 1.19 -9.30 -4.90
N ALA A 62 1.14 -8.45 -5.93
CA ALA A 62 2.09 -8.48 -7.04
C ALA A 62 3.52 -8.18 -6.57
N LEU A 63 3.70 -7.16 -5.73
CA LEU A 63 4.98 -6.78 -5.13
C LEU A 63 5.59 -7.92 -4.31
N GLN A 64 4.79 -8.67 -3.55
CA GLN A 64 5.27 -9.79 -2.75
C GLN A 64 5.99 -10.85 -3.61
N SER A 65 5.44 -11.17 -4.79
CA SER A 65 6.09 -12.12 -5.71
C SER A 65 7.44 -11.60 -6.21
N VAL A 66 7.56 -10.30 -6.47
CA VAL A 66 8.82 -9.67 -6.90
C VAL A 66 9.85 -9.68 -5.77
N ILE A 67 9.46 -9.27 -4.56
CA ILE A 67 10.34 -9.26 -3.38
C ILE A 67 10.87 -10.66 -3.11
N ASN A 68 10.02 -11.68 -3.16
CA ASN A 68 10.44 -13.08 -2.96
C ASN A 68 11.48 -13.51 -4.01
N ALA A 69 11.24 -13.19 -5.29
CA ALA A 69 12.20 -13.52 -6.35
C ALA A 69 13.55 -12.80 -6.18
N LEU A 70 13.55 -11.53 -5.78
CA LEU A 70 14.78 -10.78 -5.51
C LEU A 70 15.57 -11.38 -4.33
N ASN A 71 14.87 -11.77 -3.26
CA ASN A 71 15.48 -12.42 -2.10
C ASN A 71 16.09 -13.78 -2.46
N GLU A 72 15.44 -14.58 -3.30
CA GLU A 72 15.98 -15.85 -3.80
C GLU A 72 17.26 -15.64 -4.62
N LEU A 73 17.33 -14.53 -5.37
CA LEU A 73 18.49 -14.13 -6.16
C LEU A 73 19.63 -13.49 -5.33
N LYS A 74 19.41 -13.25 -4.02
CA LYS A 74 20.34 -12.57 -3.09
C LYS A 74 20.79 -11.19 -3.57
N LEU A 75 19.88 -10.45 -4.21
CA LEU A 75 20.10 -9.06 -4.62
C LEU A 75 19.71 -8.08 -3.51
#